data_AF-A0A3X9ZJ99-F1
#
_entry.id   AF-A0A3X9ZJ99-F1
#
_cell.length_a   1.000
_cell.length_b   1.000
_cell.length_c   1.000
_cell.angle_alpha   90.00
_cell.angle_beta   90.00
_cell.angle_gamma   90.00
#
_symmetry.space_group_name_H-M   'P 1'
#
loop_
_entity.id
_entity.type
_entity.pdbx_description
1 polymer ?
#
loop_
_entity_poly.entity_id
_entity_poly.type
_entity_poly.pdbx_seq_one_letter_code
_entity_poly.pdbx_strand_id
1 'polypeptide(L)' 'MSGKRYPEEFKIEAVKQVVDRGYSVSSVATRLDITTHSLYAWIKKYGPDSSTNKEQSDAQAEILRLQKELKRVTDERD' A
#
# COMPACT_ATOMS: atom_id res chain seq x y z
N MET A 1 1.23 9.80 -16.92
CA MET A 1 -0.16 10.07 -16.48
C MET A 1 -0.14 10.48 -15.01
N SER A 2 -0.47 11.72 -14.70
CA SER A 2 -0.61 12.16 -13.30
C SER A 2 -1.95 11.61 -12.79
N GLY A 3 -1.91 10.60 -11.92
CA GLY A 3 -3.12 10.07 -11.29
C GLY A 3 -3.80 11.13 -10.42
N LYS A 4 -5.13 11.04 -10.26
CA LYS A 4 -5.89 11.89 -9.34
C LYS A 4 -5.23 11.82 -7.95
N ARG A 5 -4.75 12.97 -7.44
CA ARG A 5 -4.14 13.06 -6.11
C ARG A 5 -5.22 13.40 -5.09
N TYR A 6 -5.49 12.45 -4.21
CA TYR A 6 -6.38 12.67 -3.06
C TYR A 6 -5.56 13.17 -1.87
N PRO A 7 -6.06 14.17 -1.12
CA PRO A 7 -5.44 14.62 0.11
C PRO A 7 -5.43 13.48 1.15
N GLU A 8 -4.50 13.53 2.10
CA GLU A 8 -4.33 12.47 3.09
C GLU A 8 -5.57 12.28 3.97
N GLU A 9 -6.20 13.38 4.39
CA GLU A 9 -7.44 13.35 5.17
C GLU A 9 -8.55 12.58 4.45
N PHE A 10 -8.69 12.78 3.13
CA PHE A 10 -9.68 12.05 2.34
C PHE A 10 -9.42 10.54 2.34
N LYS A 11 -8.14 10.13 2.24
CA LYS A 11 -7.76 8.72 2.27
C LYS A 11 -8.05 8.09 3.63
N ILE A 12 -7.73 8.80 4.70
CA ILE A 12 -7.97 8.34 6.08
C ILE A 12 -9.47 8.17 6.33
N GLU A 13 -10.29 9.15 5.94
CA GLU A 13 -11.75 9.05 6.11
C GLU A 13 -12.37 7.92 5.26
N ALA A 14 -11.84 7.67 4.06
CA ALA A 14 -12.26 6.52 3.26
C ALA A 14 -11.93 5.18 3.94
N VAL A 15 -10.78 5.07 4.60
CA VAL A 15 -10.37 3.88 5.35
C VAL A 15 -11.23 3.70 6.60
N LYS A 16 -11.50 4.76 7.38
CA LYS A 16 -12.38 4.70 8.56
C LYS A 16 -13.80 4.23 8.21
N GLN A 17 -14.32 4.58 7.04
CA GLN A 17 -15.62 4.07 6.59
C GLN A 17 -15.65 2.55 6.43
N VAL A 18 -14.52 1.93 6.06
CA VAL A 18 -14.42 0.48 5.93
C VAL A 18 -14.13 -0.17 7.29
N VAL A 19 -13.14 0.35 8.02
CA VAL A 19 -12.64 -0.26 9.26
C VAL A 19 -13.58 0.00 10.43
N ASP A 20 -13.96 1.26 10.67
CA ASP A 20 -14.71 1.66 11.86
C ASP A 20 -16.22 1.48 11.66
N ARG A 21 -16.71 1.78 10.46
CA ARG A 21 -18.15 1.71 10.14
C ARG A 21 -18.57 0.40 9.48
N GLY A 22 -17.62 -0.47 9.14
CA GLY A 22 -17.90 -1.80 8.58
C GLY A 22 -18.48 -1.80 7.16
N TYR A 23 -18.37 -0.70 6.41
CA TYR A 23 -18.86 -0.68 5.04
C TYR A 23 -17.97 -1.51 4.10
N SER A 24 -18.58 -2.12 3.08
CA SER A 24 -17.82 -2.87 2.08
C SER A 24 -16.96 -1.94 1.24
N VAL A 25 -15.75 -2.39 0.91
CA VAL A 25 -14.79 -1.66 0.07
C VAL A 25 -15.43 -1.25 -1.26
N SER A 26 -16.21 -2.14 -1.87
CA SER A 26 -16.92 -1.87 -3.12
C SER A 26 -17.92 -0.73 -2.99
N SER A 27 -18.74 -0.73 -1.93
CA SER A 27 -19.73 0.33 -1.69
C SER A 27 -19.08 1.69 -1.44
N VAL A 28 -17.98 1.73 -0.67
CA VAL A 28 -17.25 2.97 -0.38
C VAL A 28 -16.56 3.49 -1.65
N ALA A 29 -15.95 2.61 -2.44
CA ALA A 29 -15.30 2.97 -3.69
C ALA A 29 -16.29 3.58 -4.70
N THR A 30 -17.46 2.97 -4.87
CA THR A 30 -18.52 3.52 -5.74
C THR A 30 -19.04 4.85 -5.24
N ARG A 31 -19.27 5.02 -3.92
CA ARG A 31 -19.78 6.28 -3.36
C ARG A 31 -18.78 7.44 -3.50
N LEU A 32 -17.49 7.16 -3.38
CA LEU A 32 -16.43 8.16 -3.44
C LEU A 32 -15.86 8.39 -4.85
N ASP A 33 -16.40 7.71 -5.87
CA ASP A 33 -15.89 7.70 -7.25
C ASP A 33 -14.37 7.41 -7.32
N ILE A 34 -13.95 6.35 -6.61
CA ILE A 34 -12.57 5.86 -6.59
C ILE A 34 -12.51 4.38 -6.98
N THR A 35 -11.31 3.91 -7.32
CA THR A 35 -11.12 2.47 -7.56
C THR A 35 -11.00 1.71 -6.24
N THR A 36 -11.58 0.51 -6.20
CA THR A 36 -11.42 -0.43 -5.08
C THR A 36 -9.94 -0.72 -4.80
N HIS A 37 -9.12 -0.80 -5.85
CA HIS A 37 -7.68 -0.97 -5.74
C HIS A 37 -6.98 0.14 -4.93
N SER A 38 -7.35 1.40 -5.17
CA SER A 38 -6.82 2.54 -4.40
C SER A 38 -7.23 2.45 -2.94
N LEU A 39 -8.47 2.05 -2.68
CA LEU A 39 -8.99 1.92 -1.32
C LEU A 39 -8.29 0.79 -0.56
N TYR A 40 -8.03 -0.37 -1.17
CA TYR A 40 -7.21 -1.42 -0.57
C TYR A 40 -5.79 -0.96 -0.24
N ALA A 41 -5.15 -0.21 -1.16
CA ALA A 41 -3.83 0.35 -0.91
C ALA A 41 -3.82 1.33 0.27
N TRP A 42 -4.89 2.12 0.43
CA TRP A 42 -5.04 3.03 1.57
C TRP A 42 -5.35 2.28 2.87
N ILE A 43 -6.19 1.23 2.85
CA ILE A 43 -6.43 0.39 4.03
C ILE A 43 -5.11 -0.25 4.51
N LYS A 44 -4.28 -0.74 3.60
CA LYS A 44 -2.95 -1.28 3.94
C LYS A 44 -2.02 -0.20 4.55
N LYS A 45 -2.12 1.05 4.10
CA LYS A 45 -1.24 2.14 4.53
C LYS A 45 -1.71 2.86 5.80
N TYR A 46 -3.02 2.98 6.01
CA TYR A 46 -3.65 3.81 7.04
C TYR A 46 -4.58 3.02 7.98
N GLY A 47 -4.81 1.73 7.69
CA GLY A 47 -5.60 0.85 8.54
C GLY A 47 -4.84 0.34 9.76
N PRO A 48 -5.52 -0.42 10.64
CA PRO A 48 -4.97 -0.90 11.90
C PRO A 48 -3.76 -1.84 11.72
N ASP A 49 -3.66 -2.54 10.60
CA ASP A 49 -2.54 -3.43 10.27
C ASP A 49 -1.37 -2.72 9.56
N SER A 50 -1.43 -1.39 9.43
CA SER A 50 -0.42 -0.61 8.69
C SER A 50 0.97 -0.70 9.32
N SER A 51 1.07 -0.88 10.63
CA SER A 51 2.32 -1.12 11.36
C SER A 51 2.98 -2.45 10.94
N THR A 52 2.22 -3.54 10.87
CA THR A 52 2.74 -4.86 10.48
C THR A 52 3.07 -4.94 8.99
N ASN A 53 2.31 -4.24 8.14
CA ASN A 53 2.56 -4.25 6.69
C ASN A 53 3.79 -3.43 6.29
N LYS A 54 4.13 -2.39 7.05
CA LYS A 54 5.30 -1.55 6.81
C LYS A 54 6.60 -2.29 7.09
N GLU A 55 6.66 -3.06 8.18
CA GLU A 55 7.79 -3.95 8.48
C GLU A 55 7.99 -5.02 7.39
N GLN A 56 6.90 -5.61 6.88
CA GLN A 56 6.97 -6.59 5.80
C GLN A 56 7.41 -5.98 4.45
N SER A 57 6.98 -4.76 4.13
CA SER A 57 7.41 -4.09 2.90
C SER A 57 8.87 -3.67 2.95
N ASP A 58 9.34 -3.20 4.09
CA ASP A 58 10.72 -2.78 4.27
C ASP A 58 11.66 -4.01 4.22
N ALA A 59 11.27 -5.12 4.86
CA ALA A 59 11.98 -6.39 4.75
C ALA A 59 12.05 -6.93 3.31
N GLN A 60 10.97 -6.80 2.53
CA GLN A 60 10.96 -7.22 1.12
C GLN A 60 11.82 -6.32 0.22
N ALA A 61 11.84 -5.00 0.47
CA ALA A 61 12.71 -4.07 -0.25
C ALA A 61 14.19 -4.38 0.03
N GLU A 62 14.51 -4.78 1.26
CA GLU A 62 15.86 -5.17 1.66
C GLU A 62 16.29 -6.51 1.04
N ILE A 63 15.38 -7.51 0.96
CA ILE A 63 15.63 -8.77 0.24
C ILE A 63 15.94 -8.51 -1.26
N LEU A 64 15.18 -7.65 -1.92
CA LEU A 64 15.42 -7.30 -3.33
C LEU A 64 16.75 -6.55 -3.53
N ARG A 65 17.13 -5.69 -2.59
CA ARG A 65 18.43 -5.01 -2.61
C ARG A 65 19.58 -6.00 -2.44
N LEU A 66 19.47 -6.90 -1.46
CA LEU A 66 20.48 -7.92 -1.18
C LEU A 66 20.63 -8.92 -2.34
N GLN A 67 19.54 -9.32 -2.98
CA GLN A 67 19.60 -10.14 -4.20
C GLN A 67 20.33 -9.45 -5.35
N LYS A 68 20.15 -8.12 -5.50
CA LYS A 68 20.85 -7.35 -6.52
C LYS A 68 22.36 -7.20 -6.22
N GLU A 69 22.73 -7.07 -4.96
CA GLU A 69 24.14 -7.04 -4.53
C GLU A 69 24.81 -8.41 -4.71
N LEU A 70 24.15 -9.51 -4.37
CA LEU A 70 24.67 -10.87 -4.59
C LEU A 70 24.90 -11.15 -6.08
N LYS A 71 23.98 -10.73 -6.95
CA LYS A 71 24.15 -10.90 -8.39
C LYS A 71 25.39 -10.17 -8.92
N ARG A 72 25.64 -8.96 -8.43
CA ARG A 72 26.80 -8.14 -8.83
C ARG A 72 28.13 -8.75 -8.39
N VAL A 73 28.17 -9.32 -7.18
CA VAL A 73 29.37 -9.99 -6.63
C VAL A 73 29.67 -11.32 -7.34
N THR A 74 28.65 -11.95 -7.93
CA THR A 74 28.84 -13.20 -8.68
C THR A 74 29.43 -12.94 -10.07
N ASP A 75 29.06 -11.83 -10.71
CA ASP A 75 29.59 -11.42 -12.02
C ASP A 75 31.06 -10.89 -11.95
N GLU A 76 31.58 -10.52 -10.77
CA GLU A 76 32.98 -10.08 -10.59
C GLU A 76 33.97 -11.24 -10.38
N ARG A 77 33.49 -12.49 -10.41
CA ARG A 77 34.29 -13.71 -10.20
C ARG A 77 34.49 -14.59 -11.44
N ASP A 78 33.98 -14.18 -12.60
CA ASP A 78 34.32 -14.71 -13.94
C ASP A 78 35.27 -13.75 -14.69
#